data_AF-A0A970J0B5-F1
#
_entry.id   AF-A0A970J0B5-F1
#
_cell.length_a   1.000
_cell.length_b   1.000
_cell.length_c   1.000
_cell.angle_alpha   90.00
_cell.angle_beta   90.00
_cell.angle_gamma   90.00
#
_symmetry.space_group_name_H-M   'P 1'
#
loop_
_entity.id
_entity.type
_entity.pdbx_description
1 polymer ?
#
loop_
_entity_poly.entity_id
_entity_poly.type
_entity_poly.pdbx_seq_one_letter_code
_entity_poly.pdbx_strand_id
1 'polypeptide(L)'
;MREGTNITIATFIFYVFRAIETLILIDVVASWIRPQKDIPMLQVISSMVEPLLYPGRRLQERIAPNLPIDFSPFVAIIILDIIKSIILRLV
;
A
#
# COMPACT_ATOMS: atom_id res chain seq x y z
N MET A 1 23.88 17.15 16.95
CA MET A 1 23.88 15.70 16.61
C MET A 1 22.49 15.08 16.60
N ARG A 2 21.58 15.39 17.55
CA ARG A 2 20.21 14.81 17.60
C ARG A 2 19.32 15.15 16.40
N GLU A 3 19.36 16.38 15.89
CA GLU A 3 18.52 16.78 14.73
C GLU A 3 18.85 16.01 13.45
N GLY A 4 20.12 15.76 13.16
CA GLY A 4 20.53 14.99 11.98
C GLY A 4 20.05 13.53 12.02
N THR A 5 19.99 12.93 13.20
CA THR A 5 19.47 11.58 13.39
C THR A 5 17.97 11.52 13.12
N ASN A 6 17.19 12.46 13.65
CA ASN A 6 15.73 12.48 13.44
C ASN A 6 15.38 12.71 11.96
N ILE A 7 16.12 13.59 11.26
CA ILE A 7 15.95 13.79 9.81
C ILE A 7 16.22 12.50 9.03
N THR A 8 17.29 11.78 9.40
CA THR A 8 17.65 10.51 8.73
C THR A 8 16.57 9.45 8.95
N ILE A 9 16.05 9.34 10.18
CA ILE A 9 14.97 8.38 10.52
C ILE A 9 13.68 8.75 9.76
N ALA A 10 13.28 10.02 9.78
CA ALA A 10 12.10 10.50 9.06
C ALA A 10 12.20 10.24 7.55
N THR A 11 13.39 10.47 6.98
CA THR A 11 13.67 10.21 5.56
C THR A 11 13.58 8.72 5.24
N PHE A 12 14.14 7.86 6.09
CA PHE A 12 14.04 6.41 5.93
C PHE A 12 12.58 5.94 5.96
N ILE A 13 11.81 6.39 6.96
CA ILE A 13 10.37 6.08 7.07
C ILE A 13 9.65 6.53 5.80
N PHE A 14 9.87 7.76 5.34
CA PHE A 14 9.25 8.27 4.13
C PHE A 14 9.48 7.35 2.92
N TYR A 15 10.72 6.93 2.68
CA TYR A 15 11.04 6.05 1.56
C TYR A 15 10.48 4.63 1.69
N VAL A 16 10.40 4.08 2.91
CA VAL A 16 9.76 2.78 3.15
C VAL A 16 8.28 2.82 2.78
N PHE A 17 7.54 3.82 3.26
CA PHE A 17 6.12 3.96 2.94
C PHE A 17 5.89 4.20 1.44
N ARG A 18 6.69 5.07 0.84
CA ARG A 18 6.73 5.30 -0.62
C ARG A 18 6.94 4.01 -1.42
N ALA A 19 7.83 3.13 -0.96
CA ALA A 19 8.08 1.85 -1.63
C ALA A 19 6.84 0.94 -1.56
N ILE A 20 6.18 0.86 -0.41
CA ILE A 20 4.95 0.08 -0.23
C ILE A 20 3.81 0.63 -1.11
N GLU A 21 3.59 1.95 -1.11
CA GLU A 21 2.63 2.63 -1.98
C GLU A 21 2.89 2.33 -3.46
N THR A 22 4.17 2.31 -3.85
CA THR A 22 4.58 1.95 -5.22
C THR A 22 4.27 0.50 -5.55
N LEU A 23 4.50 -0.44 -4.62
CA LEU A 23 4.14 -1.85 -4.81
C LEU A 23 2.63 -2.03 -4.97
N ILE A 24 1.82 -1.31 -4.19
CA ILE A 24 0.36 -1.30 -4.33
C ILE A 24 -0.03 -0.80 -5.73
N LEU A 25 0.54 0.31 -6.19
CA LEU A 25 0.26 0.84 -7.52
C LEU A 25 0.68 -0.14 -8.63
N ILE A 26 1.82 -0.82 -8.48
CA ILE A 26 2.26 -1.86 -9.43
C ILE A 26 1.26 -3.00 -9.46
N ASP A 27 0.80 -3.51 -8.31
CA ASP A 27 -0.17 -4.60 -8.24
C ASP A 27 -1.49 -4.25 -8.94
N VAL A 28 -2.00 -3.03 -8.70
CA VAL A 28 -3.23 -2.52 -9.31
C VAL A 28 -3.10 -2.39 -10.82
N VAL A 29 -2.06 -1.71 -11.29
CA VAL A 29 -1.83 -1.54 -12.73
C VAL A 29 -1.62 -2.90 -13.41
N ALA A 30 -0.88 -3.79 -12.76
CA ALA A 30 -0.66 -5.14 -13.26
C ALA A 30 -1.96 -5.94 -13.37
N SER A 31 -2.89 -5.80 -12.41
CA SER A 31 -4.20 -6.46 -12.42
C SER A 31 -5.06 -6.09 -13.63
N TRP A 32 -4.85 -4.90 -14.22
CA TRP A 32 -5.58 -4.43 -15.40
C TRP A 32 -5.01 -4.95 -16.73
N ILE A 33 -3.72 -5.29 -16.77
CA ILE A 33 -3.02 -5.64 -18.02
C ILE A 33 -3.08 -7.15 -18.29
N ARG A 34 -2.81 -7.99 -17.27
CA ARG A 34 -2.78 -9.46 -17.41
C ARG A 34 -3.14 -10.15 -16.09
N PRO A 35 -3.67 -11.38 -16.12
CA PRO A 35 -3.77 -12.21 -14.94
C PRO A 35 -2.38 -12.36 -14.28
N GLN A 36 -2.24 -11.90 -13.04
CA GLN A 36 -0.97 -11.89 -12.29
C GLN A 36 -0.33 -13.29 -12.16
N LYS A 37 -1.11 -14.35 -12.37
CA LYS A 37 -0.69 -15.77 -12.31
C LYS A 37 0.43 -16.13 -13.28
N ASP A 38 0.61 -15.39 -14.37
CA ASP A 38 1.58 -15.77 -15.39
C ASP A 38 2.98 -15.18 -15.16
N ILE A 39 3.14 -14.27 -14.19
CA ILE A 39 4.40 -13.56 -13.91
C ILE A 39 4.80 -13.75 -12.44
N PRO A 40 5.80 -14.59 -12.12
CA PRO A 40 6.18 -14.91 -10.74
C PRO A 40 6.50 -13.67 -9.88
N MET A 41 7.12 -12.64 -10.47
CA MET A 41 7.42 -11.38 -9.77
C MET A 41 6.16 -10.66 -9.31
N LEU A 42 5.09 -10.65 -10.12
CA LEU A 42 3.82 -10.03 -9.75
C LEU A 42 3.11 -10.81 -8.64
N GLN A 43 3.24 -12.14 -8.61
CA GLN A 43 2.69 -12.94 -7.52
C GLN A 43 3.35 -12.60 -6.18
N VAL A 44 4.68 -12.42 -6.17
CA VAL A 44 5.40 -11.97 -4.98
C VAL A 44 4.91 -10.59 -4.54
N ILE A 45 4.84 -9.62 -5.45
CA ILE A 45 4.34 -8.27 -5.14
C ILE A 45 2.92 -8.34 -4.58
N SER A 46 2.02 -9.05 -5.25
CA SER A 46 0.63 -9.23 -4.83
C SER A 46 0.55 -9.82 -3.42
N SER A 47 1.30 -10.89 -3.12
CA SER A 47 1.35 -11.48 -1.78
C SER A 47 1.84 -10.53 -0.69
N MET A 48 2.72 -9.57 -1.03
CA MET A 48 3.22 -8.59 -0.07
C MET A 48 2.19 -7.51 0.23
N VAL A 49 1.41 -7.08 -0.77
CA VAL A 49 0.42 -6.01 -0.62
C VAL A 49 -0.95 -6.51 -0.19
N GLU A 50 -1.27 -7.79 -0.41
CA GLU A 50 -2.56 -8.40 -0.10
C GLU A 50 -3.04 -8.14 1.34
N PRO A 51 -2.20 -8.26 2.39
CA PRO A 51 -2.64 -7.97 3.76
C PRO A 51 -3.09 -6.51 3.97
N LEU A 52 -2.57 -5.57 3.17
CA LEU A 52 -2.94 -4.16 3.21
C LEU A 52 -4.22 -3.88 2.42
N LEU A 53 -4.44 -4.61 1.32
CA LEU A 53 -5.63 -4.48 0.46
C LEU A 53 -6.86 -5.18 1.05
N TYR A 54 -6.67 -6.33 1.71
CA TYR A 54 -7.75 -7.17 2.22
C TYR A 54 -8.78 -6.43 3.10
N PRO A 55 -8.38 -5.57 4.08
CA PRO A 55 -9.34 -4.79 4.86
C PRO A 55 -10.19 -3.86 4.00
N GLY A 56 -9.59 -3.24 2.97
CA GLY A 56 -10.28 -2.39 2.01
C GLY A 56 -11.28 -3.17 1.16
N ARG A 57 -10.91 -4.36 0.68
CA ARG A 57 -11.82 -5.25 -0.07
C ARG A 57 -13.01 -5.67 0.77
N ARG A 58 -12.76 -6.10 2.01
CA ARG A 58 -13.82 -6.48 2.94
C ARG A 58 -14.77 -5.31 3.27
N LEU A 59 -14.24 -4.10 3.38
CA LEU A 59 -15.05 -2.90 3.57
C LEU A 59 -15.90 -2.61 2.32
N GLN A 60 -15.28 -2.64 1.13
CA GLN A 60 -15.96 -2.43 -0.15
C GLN A 60 -17.10 -3.43 -0.35
N GLU A 61 -16.86 -4.73 -0.14
CA GLU A 61 -17.89 -5.78 -0.27
C GLU A 61 -19.11 -5.52 0.62
N ARG A 62 -18.93 -4.88 1.78
CA ARG A 62 -20.01 -4.55 2.71
C ARG A 62 -20.80 -3.32 2.29
N ILE A 63 -20.14 -2.29 1.75
CA ILE A 63 -20.77 -0.99 1.42
C ILE A 63 -21.23 -0.90 -0.03
N ALA A 64 -20.56 -1.58 -0.94
CA ALA A 64 -20.77 -1.57 -2.38
C ALA A 64 -20.54 -2.98 -2.95
N PRO A 65 -21.40 -3.95 -2.61
CA PRO A 65 -21.28 -5.31 -3.13
C PRO A 65 -21.37 -5.32 -4.66
N ASN A 66 -20.66 -6.26 -5.29
CA ASN A 66 -20.61 -6.46 -6.76
C ASN A 66 -20.02 -5.29 -7.57
N LEU A 67 -19.32 -4.35 -6.92
CA LEU A 67 -18.62 -3.29 -7.64
C LEU A 67 -17.46 -3.92 -8.46
N PRO A 68 -17.43 -3.72 -9.79
CA PRO A 68 -16.46 -4.40 -10.66
C PRO A 68 -15.04 -3.85 -10.55
N ILE A 69 -14.87 -2.69 -9.91
CA ILE A 69 -13.58 -2.03 -9.71
C ILE A 69 -13.13 -2.24 -8.27
N ASP A 70 -11.86 -2.63 -8.08
CA ASP A 70 -11.24 -2.74 -6.76
C ASP A 70 -10.76 -1.36 -6.28
N PHE A 71 -11.48 -0.76 -5.32
CA PHE A 71 -11.09 0.47 -4.64
C PHE A 71 -10.31 0.21 -3.34
N SER A 72 -10.06 -1.05 -2.98
CA SER A 72 -9.20 -1.37 -1.84
C SER A 72 -7.79 -0.75 -1.89
N PRO A 73 -7.16 -0.51 -3.05
CA PRO A 73 -5.86 0.16 -3.10
C PRO A 73 -5.92 1.59 -2.59
N PHE A 74 -7.01 2.30 -2.86
CA PHE A 74 -7.20 3.66 -2.36
C PHE A 74 -7.35 3.65 -0.84
N VAL A 75 -8.12 2.70 -0.30
CA VAL A 75 -8.27 2.52 1.15
C VAL A 75 -6.91 2.19 1.79
N ALA A 76 -6.12 1.30 1.18
CA ALA A 76 -4.79 0.94 1.67
C ALA A 76 -3.84 2.14 1.70
N ILE A 77 -3.80 2.95 0.65
CA ILE A 77 -2.98 4.18 0.59
C ILE A 77 -3.39 5.16 1.69
N ILE A 78 -4.69 5.38 1.92
CA ILE A 78 -5.17 6.25 3.01
C ILE A 78 -4.69 5.74 4.37
N ILE A 79 -4.83 4.43 4.63
CA ILE A 79 -4.38 3.84 5.89
C ILE A 79 -2.87 4.01 6.07
N LEU A 80 -2.09 3.77 5.01
CA LEU A 80 -0.64 3.97 5.03
C LEU A 80 -0.27 5.43 5.30
N ASP A 81 -0.96 6.39 4.69
CA ASP A 81 -0.74 7.82 4.92
C ASP A 81 -1.04 8.22 6.37
N ILE A 82 -2.14 7.71 6.95
CA ILE A 82 -2.46 7.94 8.36
C ILE A 82 -1.35 7.38 9.25
N ILE A 83 -0.95 6.12 9.04
CA ILE A 83 0.12 5.47 9.82
C ILE A 83 1.44 6.24 9.68
N LYS A 84 1.84 6.57 8.44
CA LYS A 84 3.04 7.38 8.15
C LYS A 84 3.02 8.69 8.90
N SER A 85 1.90 9.41 8.87
CA SER A 85 1.75 10.71 9.54
C SER A 85 1.87 10.59 11.06
N ILE A 86 1.34 9.52 11.66
CA ILE A 86 1.45 9.27 13.10
C ILE A 86 2.91 8.97 13.46
N ILE A 87 3.56 8.08 12.72
CA ILE A 87 4.96 7.70 12.99
C ILE A 87 5.88 8.91 12.85
N LEU A 88 5.74 9.71 11.80
CA LEU A 88 6.56 10.90 11.57
C LEU A 88 6.38 11.98 12.66
N ARG A 89 5.23 12.03 13.34
CA ARG A 89 5.02 12.93 14.48
C ARG A 89 5.72 12.48 15.76
N LEU A 90 6.12 11.21 15.84
CA LEU A 90 6.77 10.62 17.01
C LEU A 90 8.31 10.63 16.93
N VAL A 91 8.86 11.03 15.79
CA VAL A 91 10.31 11.11 15.50
C VAL A 91 10.77 12.56 15.53
#